data_AF-A0A816HLJ8-F1
#
_entry.id   AF-A0A816HLJ8-F1
#
_cell.length_a   1.000
_cell.length_b   1.000
_cell.length_c   1.000
_cell.angle_alpha   90.00
_cell.angle_beta   90.00
_cell.angle_gamma   90.00
#
_symmetry.space_group_name_H-M   'P 1'
#
loop_
_entity.id
_entity.type
_entity.pdbx_description
1 polymer ?
#
loop_
_entity_poly.entity_id
_entity_poly.type
_entity_poly.pdbx_seq_one_letter_code
_entity_poly.pdbx_strand_id
1 'polypeptide(L)'
;MQGIRSACRRASSVAQLVLGKQHNTLIKPRWTRYAYQPAANFHIVGKRNAAAQPKQTQQAIKGAKGRVVSVIGAVVDVQFDEQLPPILNALQVDGRQPKLILEVAQHLGDNTVRTIAMDGTEGLVRGQLVTDIGTPIKIPVGSATLGRIINVIGDPIDERGPVNAEDFAPIHADAPPFTDMNVEQQILETGIKVVDLLAPYAKGGKIGLFGGACVGKTVLVMELIYNVA
;
A
#
# COMPACT_ATOMS: atom_id res chain seq x y z
N MET A 1 10.20 38.54 -38.37
CA MET A 1 11.61 38.11 -38.24
C MET A 1 11.62 36.93 -37.27
N GLN A 2 11.43 35.66 -37.68
CA GLN A 2 12.39 34.76 -38.36
C GLN A 2 13.83 35.01 -37.86
N GLY A 3 14.61 34.09 -37.30
CA GLY A 3 14.56 32.64 -37.11
C GLY A 3 15.98 32.18 -36.67
N ILE A 4 16.21 30.85 -36.63
CA ILE A 4 17.54 30.14 -36.55
C ILE A 4 18.06 29.94 -35.11
N ARG A 5 17.95 28.77 -34.42
CA ARG A 5 18.45 27.39 -34.63
C ARG A 5 19.97 27.21 -34.77
N SER A 6 20.53 26.41 -33.85
CA SER A 6 21.60 25.40 -34.01
C SER A 6 23.07 25.76 -33.76
N ALA A 7 23.67 25.04 -32.80
CA ALA A 7 24.95 24.30 -32.85
C ALA A 7 25.23 23.77 -31.43
N CYS A 8 25.03 22.50 -31.05
CA CYS A 8 25.57 21.23 -31.55
C CYS A 8 27.10 21.07 -31.39
N ARG A 9 27.48 20.35 -30.32
CA ARG A 9 28.58 19.36 -30.20
C ARG A 9 30.04 19.81 -30.36
N ARG A 10 30.80 19.59 -29.27
CA ARG A 10 32.14 18.95 -29.14
C ARG A 10 32.73 19.41 -27.79
N ALA A 11 33.50 18.68 -27.00
CA ALA A 11 34.05 17.33 -26.98
C ALA A 11 34.54 17.15 -25.50
N SER A 12 34.27 16.03 -24.85
CA SER A 12 35.25 14.98 -24.54
C SER A 12 36.60 15.45 -23.96
N SER A 13 36.92 14.92 -22.77
CA SER A 13 38.27 14.58 -22.29
C SER A 13 39.21 15.71 -21.92
N VAL A 14 39.44 15.92 -20.61
CA VAL A 14 40.77 15.72 -19.99
C VAL A 14 40.56 15.27 -18.54
N ALA A 15 41.13 14.12 -18.22
CA ALA A 15 41.23 13.53 -16.89
C ALA A 15 42.56 13.93 -16.21
N GLN A 16 42.62 13.70 -14.89
CA GLN A 16 43.83 13.60 -14.04
C GLN A 16 44.54 14.92 -13.74
N LEU A 17 45.20 15.17 -12.61
CA LEU A 17 45.43 14.55 -11.29
C LEU A 17 46.18 15.68 -10.54
N VAL A 18 45.94 15.97 -9.25
CA VAL A 18 47.00 16.23 -8.25
C VAL A 18 46.41 16.06 -6.85
N LEU A 19 46.96 15.09 -6.12
CA LEU A 19 46.79 14.81 -4.70
C LEU A 19 47.59 15.80 -3.84
N GLY A 20 47.02 16.22 -2.70
CA GLY A 20 47.74 16.95 -1.65
C GLY A 20 46.98 16.94 -0.32
N LYS A 21 47.42 16.08 0.59
CA LYS A 21 46.91 15.83 1.96
C LYS A 21 46.98 17.09 2.86
N GLN A 22 46.07 17.21 3.84
CA GLN A 22 46.38 17.23 5.29
C GLN A 22 45.09 17.47 6.14
N HIS A 23 44.97 16.61 7.15
CA HIS A 23 44.05 16.47 8.28
C HIS A 23 43.24 17.69 8.79
N ASN A 24 41.93 17.49 9.02
CA ASN A 24 41.28 17.83 10.29
C ASN A 24 40.10 16.90 10.59
N THR A 25 39.95 16.64 11.88
CA THR A 25 39.30 15.54 12.58
C THR A 25 37.84 15.82 12.98
N LEU A 26 37.04 14.73 13.07
CA LEU A 26 35.83 14.54 13.91
C LEU A 26 34.62 15.41 13.50
N ILE A 27 33.50 14.88 13.00
CA ILE A 27 32.54 13.98 13.66
C ILE A 27 31.76 13.27 12.54
N LYS A 28 31.78 11.92 12.48
CA LYS A 28 30.99 11.14 11.50
C LYS A 28 29.69 10.65 12.16
N PRO A 29 28.50 10.84 11.56
CA PRO A 29 27.27 10.27 12.06
C PRO A 29 27.30 8.73 11.88
N ARG A 30 27.00 8.02 12.96
CA ARG A 30 27.06 6.55 13.13
C ARG A 30 25.88 5.85 12.44
N TRP A 31 25.75 6.02 11.13
CA TRP A 31 24.74 5.35 10.29
C TRP A 31 25.42 4.45 9.27
N THR A 32 26.18 3.46 9.77
CA THR A 32 26.65 2.34 8.95
C THR A 32 26.57 1.07 9.79
N ARG A 33 25.37 0.52 9.89
CA ARG A 33 25.16 -0.89 10.26
C ARG A 33 23.72 -1.34 9.94
N TYR A 34 23.37 -1.34 8.66
CA TYR A 34 22.36 -2.25 8.09
C TYR A 34 22.78 -2.49 6.64
N ALA A 35 23.70 -3.44 6.46
CA ALA A 35 24.09 -3.93 5.16
C ALA A 35 23.12 -5.06 4.77
N TYR A 36 22.38 -4.84 3.68
CA TYR A 36 21.65 -5.89 2.99
C TYR A 36 22.68 -6.85 2.36
N GLN A 37 22.66 -8.12 2.77
CA GLN A 37 23.58 -9.16 2.26
C GLN A 37 22.80 -10.10 1.33
N PRO A 38 23.23 -10.28 0.07
CA PRO A 38 22.54 -11.16 -0.87
C PRO A 38 22.85 -12.63 -0.60
N ALA A 39 21.86 -13.46 -0.93
CA ALA A 39 21.78 -14.90 -0.68
C ALA A 39 22.99 -15.72 -1.18
N ALA A 40 23.35 -16.75 -0.42
CA ALA A 40 24.22 -17.84 -0.86
C ALA A 40 23.52 -19.19 -0.71
N ASN A 41 23.61 -19.97 -1.79
CA ASN A 41 23.06 -21.31 -2.07
C ASN A 41 22.87 -22.24 -0.87
N PHE A 42 21.66 -22.81 -0.75
CA PHE A 42 21.45 -24.08 -0.06
C PHE A 42 20.81 -25.11 -1.00
N HIS A 43 21.45 -26.29 -1.03
CA HIS A 43 21.12 -27.44 -1.86
C HIS A 43 19.76 -28.05 -1.53
N ILE A 44 19.05 -28.44 -2.58
CA ILE A 44 17.75 -29.11 -2.59
C ILE A 44 17.88 -30.54 -2.04
N VAL A 45 17.19 -30.87 -0.95
CA VAL A 45 16.80 -32.25 -0.61
C VAL A 45 15.43 -32.25 0.10
N GLY A 46 14.47 -32.99 -0.44
CA GLY A 46 13.33 -33.53 0.32
C GLY A 46 11.94 -33.00 -0.05
N LYS A 47 11.37 -33.53 -1.13
CA LYS A 47 9.93 -33.41 -1.43
C LYS A 47 9.09 -34.07 -0.32
N ARG A 48 8.20 -33.31 0.31
CA ARG A 48 6.96 -33.83 0.91
C ARG A 48 5.79 -32.96 0.45
N ASN A 49 5.02 -33.53 -0.46
CA ASN A 49 3.81 -32.93 -1.03
C ASN A 49 2.72 -32.91 0.04
N ALA A 50 2.48 -31.75 0.65
CA ALA A 50 1.18 -31.43 1.23
C ALA A 50 0.43 -30.59 0.18
N ALA A 51 -0.41 -31.26 -0.60
CA ALA A 51 -1.21 -30.64 -1.64
C ALA A 51 -2.28 -29.75 -1.01
N ALA A 52 -1.98 -28.45 -0.89
CA ALA A 52 -3.02 -27.43 -0.82
C ALA A 52 -3.69 -27.39 -2.20
N GLN A 53 -4.97 -27.75 -2.25
CA GLN A 53 -5.75 -27.69 -3.49
C GLN A 53 -5.75 -26.24 -4.01
N PRO A 54 -5.44 -25.99 -5.29
CA PRO A 54 -5.54 -24.65 -5.85
C PRO A 54 -7.03 -24.28 -5.90
N LYS A 55 -7.45 -23.32 -5.07
CA LYS A 55 -8.73 -22.62 -5.31
C LYS A 55 -8.65 -22.03 -6.71
N GLN A 56 -9.53 -22.49 -7.60
CA GLN A 56 -9.61 -22.06 -8.98
C GLN A 56 -9.73 -20.54 -9.02
N THR A 57 -8.63 -19.86 -9.34
CA THR A 57 -8.64 -18.41 -9.56
C THR A 57 -9.27 -18.20 -10.92
N GLN A 58 -10.55 -17.81 -10.92
CA GLN A 58 -11.21 -17.33 -12.14
C GLN A 58 -10.37 -16.18 -12.69
N GLN A 59 -9.85 -16.37 -13.91
CA GLN A 59 -8.97 -15.40 -14.55
C GLN A 59 -9.75 -14.10 -14.79
N ALA A 60 -9.35 -13.02 -14.10
CA ALA A 60 -9.96 -11.71 -14.28
C ALA A 60 -9.56 -11.16 -15.66
N ILE A 61 -10.54 -11.05 -16.56
CA ILE A 61 -10.37 -10.31 -17.81
C ILE A 61 -10.54 -8.84 -17.48
N LYS A 62 -9.47 -8.07 -17.64
CA LYS A 62 -9.48 -6.61 -17.45
C LYS A 62 -10.51 -5.96 -18.38
N GLY A 63 -11.40 -5.13 -17.83
CA GLY A 63 -12.35 -4.33 -18.60
C GLY A 63 -13.72 -4.96 -18.84
N ALA A 64 -14.13 -5.97 -18.06
CA ALA A 64 -15.53 -6.37 -18.02
C ALA A 64 -16.40 -5.16 -17.63
N LYS A 65 -17.49 -4.94 -18.36
CA LYS A 65 -18.42 -3.84 -18.10
C LYS A 65 -19.67 -4.38 -17.43
N GLY A 66 -20.10 -3.67 -16.39
CA GLY A 66 -21.33 -3.93 -15.68
C GLY A 66 -22.22 -2.69 -15.65
N ARG A 67 -23.45 -2.87 -15.16
CA ARG A 67 -24.44 -1.82 -14.98
C ARG A 67 -24.95 -1.83 -13.54
N VAL A 68 -25.12 -0.66 -12.96
CA VAL A 68 -25.71 -0.52 -11.62
C VAL A 68 -27.17 -0.95 -11.64
N VAL A 69 -27.55 -1.93 -10.82
CA VAL A 69 -28.95 -2.39 -10.68
C VAL A 69 -29.63 -1.68 -9.52
N SER A 70 -28.96 -1.64 -8.38
CA SER A 70 -29.53 -1.17 -7.13
C SER A 70 -28.49 -0.39 -6.32
N VAL A 71 -28.95 0.59 -5.55
CA VAL A 71 -28.11 1.42 -4.67
C VAL A 71 -28.84 1.53 -3.34
N ILE A 72 -28.25 0.98 -2.28
CA ILE A 72 -28.79 0.96 -0.92
C ILE A 72 -27.70 1.50 0.02
N GLY A 73 -27.71 2.81 0.25
CA GLY A 73 -26.66 3.47 1.03
C GLY A 73 -25.29 3.26 0.39
N ALA A 74 -24.33 2.72 1.15
CA ALA A 74 -22.98 2.41 0.66
C ALA A 74 -22.90 1.08 -0.14
N VAL A 75 -23.98 0.31 -0.19
CA VAL A 75 -24.03 -0.97 -0.90
C VAL A 75 -24.59 -0.74 -2.30
N VAL A 76 -23.85 -1.16 -3.32
CA VAL A 76 -24.23 -1.03 -4.72
C VAL A 76 -24.23 -2.40 -5.37
N ASP A 77 -25.35 -2.78 -5.97
CA ASP A 77 -25.44 -4.02 -6.73
C ASP A 77 -25.15 -3.71 -8.21
N VAL A 78 -24.20 -4.42 -8.81
CA VAL A 78 -23.76 -4.26 -10.19
C VAL A 78 -23.97 -5.56 -10.94
N GLN A 79 -24.66 -5.52 -12.07
CA GLN A 79 -24.87 -6.66 -12.94
C GLN A 79 -23.88 -6.65 -14.10
N PHE A 80 -23.27 -7.78 -14.37
CA PHE A 80 -22.37 -8.02 -15.48
C PHE A 80 -23.07 -8.90 -16.52
N ASP A 81 -22.77 -8.71 -17.80
CA ASP A 81 -23.46 -9.47 -18.86
C ASP A 81 -22.85 -10.88 -19.02
N GLU A 82 -21.52 -11.00 -18.95
CA GLU A 82 -20.81 -12.27 -19.16
C GLU A 82 -19.93 -12.64 -17.97
N GLN A 83 -18.78 -11.97 -17.83
CA GLN A 83 -17.77 -12.35 -16.86
C GLN A 83 -17.96 -11.62 -15.53
N LEU A 84 -18.16 -12.40 -14.47
CA LEU A 84 -18.20 -11.89 -13.10
C LEU A 84 -16.78 -11.58 -12.60
N PRO A 85 -16.53 -10.36 -12.07
CA PRO A 85 -15.27 -10.04 -11.44
C PRO A 85 -15.11 -10.86 -10.14
N PRO A 86 -13.89 -11.31 -9.80
CA PRO A 86 -13.66 -12.02 -8.55
C PRO A 86 -13.95 -11.13 -7.33
N ILE A 87 -14.17 -11.78 -6.18
CA ILE A 87 -14.34 -11.07 -4.91
C ILE A 87 -13.05 -10.28 -4.61
N LEU A 88 -13.19 -9.11 -4.00
CA LEU A 88 -12.14 -8.14 -3.66
C LEU A 88 -11.58 -7.33 -4.84
N ASN A 89 -12.09 -7.53 -6.07
CA ASN A 89 -11.72 -6.66 -7.19
C ASN A 89 -12.33 -5.27 -7.04
N ALA A 90 -11.59 -4.28 -7.54
CA ALA A 90 -12.02 -2.90 -7.63
C ALA A 90 -12.73 -2.64 -8.95
N LEU A 91 -13.90 -2.01 -8.88
CA LEU A 91 -14.69 -1.54 -10.01
C LEU A 91 -14.72 -0.02 -10.01
N GLN A 92 -14.66 0.58 -11.18
CA GLN A 92 -14.74 2.02 -11.36
C GLN A 92 -16.05 2.41 -12.00
N VAL A 93 -16.75 3.39 -11.42
CA VAL A 93 -17.95 3.97 -12.04
C VAL A 93 -17.54 4.98 -13.12
N ASP A 94 -18.09 4.83 -14.32
CA ASP A 94 -17.79 5.71 -15.45
C ASP A 94 -18.59 7.03 -15.37
N GLY A 95 -17.96 8.13 -15.81
CA GLY A 95 -18.64 9.42 -16.00
C GLY A 95 -18.95 10.18 -14.71
N ARG A 96 -18.29 9.86 -13.59
CA ARG A 96 -18.49 10.51 -12.30
C ARG A 96 -17.23 11.23 -11.81
N GLN A 97 -17.42 12.41 -11.21
CA GLN A 97 -16.42 13.11 -10.41
C GLN A 97 -17.02 13.49 -9.05
N PRO A 98 -16.31 13.29 -7.91
CA PRO A 98 -15.01 12.62 -7.78
C PRO A 98 -15.08 11.12 -8.17
N LYS A 99 -13.91 10.54 -8.44
CA LYS A 99 -13.78 9.14 -8.88
C LYS A 99 -14.36 8.21 -7.82
N LEU A 100 -15.37 7.42 -8.19
CA LEU A 100 -15.98 6.44 -7.30
C LEU A 100 -15.45 5.03 -7.61
N ILE A 101 -14.82 4.43 -6.61
CA ILE A 101 -14.40 3.03 -6.63
C ILE A 101 -15.37 2.20 -5.79
N LEU A 102 -15.76 1.06 -6.32
CA LEU A 102 -16.57 0.04 -5.66
C LEU A 102 -15.71 -1.21 -5.47
N GLU A 103 -15.79 -1.85 -4.31
CA GLU A 103 -15.12 -3.13 -4.06
C GLU A 103 -16.13 -4.27 -4.09
N VAL A 104 -15.85 -5.35 -4.84
CA VAL A 104 -16.72 -6.54 -4.87
C VAL A 104 -16.63 -7.28 -3.55
N ALA A 105 -17.72 -7.31 -2.78
CA ALA A 105 -17.78 -8.00 -1.49
C ALA A 105 -18.30 -9.44 -1.61
N GLN A 106 -19.29 -9.68 -2.48
CA GLN A 106 -19.89 -11.00 -2.68
C GLN A 106 -20.59 -11.11 -4.03
N HIS A 107 -20.81 -12.34 -4.48
CA HIS A 107 -21.63 -12.65 -5.66
C HIS A 107 -23.03 -13.05 -5.18
N LEU A 108 -24.08 -12.43 -5.73
CA LEU A 108 -25.46 -12.69 -5.34
C LEU A 108 -26.13 -13.79 -6.19
N GLY A 109 -25.64 -14.01 -7.41
CA GLY A 109 -26.32 -14.79 -8.45
C GLY A 109 -26.81 -13.89 -9.59
N ASP A 110 -27.39 -14.47 -10.64
CA ASP A 110 -27.93 -13.73 -11.81
C ASP A 110 -26.95 -12.72 -12.42
N ASN A 111 -25.68 -13.12 -12.51
CA ASN A 111 -24.55 -12.28 -12.91
C ASN A 111 -24.45 -10.94 -12.17
N THR A 112 -24.96 -10.89 -10.94
CA THR A 112 -24.96 -9.71 -10.09
C THR A 112 -23.96 -9.86 -8.95
N VAL A 113 -23.13 -8.83 -8.77
CA VAL A 113 -22.21 -8.69 -7.64
C VAL A 113 -22.69 -7.60 -6.70
N ARG A 114 -22.53 -7.84 -5.40
CA ARG A 114 -22.72 -6.84 -4.38
C ARG A 114 -21.40 -6.19 -4.06
N THR A 115 -21.39 -4.87 -4.17
CA THR A 115 -20.19 -4.05 -3.99
C THR A 115 -20.37 -3.06 -2.86
N ILE A 116 -19.26 -2.66 -2.26
CA ILE A 116 -19.20 -1.62 -1.24
C ILE A 116 -18.52 -0.41 -1.86
N ALA A 117 -19.18 0.73 -1.78
CA ALA A 117 -18.64 2.00 -2.25
C ALA A 117 -17.57 2.53 -1.29
N MET A 118 -16.42 2.93 -1.82
CA MET A 118 -15.33 3.53 -1.05
C MET A 118 -15.55 5.02 -0.74
N ASP A 119 -16.50 5.64 -1.41
CA ASP A 119 -16.91 7.04 -1.24
C ASP A 119 -18.44 7.15 -1.32
N GLY A 120 -19.00 8.33 -1.05
CA GLY A 120 -20.44 8.56 -1.06
C GLY A 120 -21.10 8.15 -2.38
N THR A 121 -22.26 7.49 -2.33
CA THR A 121 -22.99 6.98 -3.50
C THR A 121 -23.99 8.00 -4.08
N GLU A 122 -23.97 9.23 -3.61
CA GLU A 122 -24.86 10.30 -4.07
C GLU A 122 -24.74 10.54 -5.58
N GLY A 123 -25.87 10.72 -6.27
CA GLY A 123 -25.89 10.91 -7.73
C GLY A 123 -25.61 9.66 -8.56
N LEU A 124 -25.48 8.47 -7.94
CA LEU A 124 -25.38 7.21 -8.68
C LEU A 124 -26.76 6.82 -9.23
N VAL A 125 -26.83 6.58 -10.54
CA VAL A 125 -28.08 6.24 -11.23
C VAL A 125 -28.06 4.78 -11.67
N ARG A 126 -29.22 4.12 -11.61
CA ARG A 126 -29.39 2.76 -12.14
C ARG A 126 -29.12 2.75 -13.64
N GLY A 127 -28.44 1.71 -14.11
CA GLY A 127 -27.99 1.58 -15.49
C GLY A 127 -26.66 2.29 -15.79
N GLN A 128 -26.08 3.01 -14.83
CA GLN A 128 -24.76 3.61 -15.00
C GLN A 128 -23.70 2.52 -15.22
N LEU A 129 -22.78 2.80 -16.14
CA LEU A 129 -21.72 1.88 -16.52
C LEU A 129 -20.64 1.82 -15.44
N VAL A 130 -20.20 0.60 -15.18
CA VAL A 130 -19.13 0.28 -14.24
C VAL A 130 -18.11 -0.57 -14.96
N THR A 131 -16.84 -0.22 -14.86
CA THR A 131 -15.73 -0.92 -15.50
C THR A 131 -14.91 -1.68 -14.45
N ASP A 132 -14.67 -2.98 -14.66
CA ASP A 132 -13.76 -3.76 -13.83
C ASP A 132 -12.30 -3.40 -14.13
N ILE A 133 -11.56 -3.03 -13.06
CA ILE A 133 -10.13 -2.73 -13.13
C ILE A 133 -9.31 -4.03 -13.30
N GLY A 134 -9.88 -5.17 -12.91
CA GLY A 134 -9.26 -6.48 -12.97
C GLY A 134 -8.26 -6.76 -11.83
N THR A 135 -8.08 -5.80 -10.91
CA THR A 135 -7.26 -5.97 -9.72
C THR A 135 -7.98 -5.46 -8.48
N PRO A 136 -7.60 -5.91 -7.27
CA PRO A 136 -8.00 -5.27 -6.03
C PRO A 136 -7.57 -3.80 -5.99
N ILE A 137 -8.08 -3.06 -5.00
CA ILE A 137 -7.65 -1.69 -4.72
C ILE A 137 -6.14 -1.72 -4.40
N LYS A 138 -5.36 -0.93 -5.14
CA LYS A 138 -3.92 -0.80 -4.97
C LYS A 138 -3.57 0.58 -4.49
N ILE A 139 -2.70 0.66 -3.49
CA ILE A 139 -2.26 1.89 -2.84
C ILE A 139 -0.76 2.08 -3.12
N PRO A 140 -0.27 3.32 -3.36
CA PRO A 140 1.16 3.60 -3.46
C PRO A 140 1.88 3.22 -2.15
N VAL A 141 3.06 2.62 -2.27
CA VAL A 141 3.91 2.27 -1.11
C VAL A 141 5.34 2.76 -1.34
N GLY A 142 6.14 2.75 -0.26
CA GLY A 142 7.55 3.17 -0.29
C GLY A 142 7.81 4.49 0.43
N SER A 143 9.05 4.98 0.37
CA SER A 143 9.47 6.19 1.08
C SER A 143 8.75 7.46 0.59
N ALA A 144 8.24 7.45 -0.65
CA ALA A 144 7.51 8.58 -1.23
C ALA A 144 6.17 8.88 -0.52
N THR A 145 5.62 7.94 0.24
CA THR A 145 4.36 8.13 0.99
C THR A 145 4.58 8.73 2.38
N LEU A 146 5.82 8.78 2.87
CA LEU A 146 6.12 9.30 4.21
C LEU A 146 5.75 10.78 4.33
N GLY A 147 4.95 11.11 5.35
CA GLY A 147 4.48 12.48 5.59
C GLY A 147 3.41 12.98 4.60
N ARG A 148 2.87 12.10 3.76
CA ARG A 148 1.72 12.37 2.88
C ARG A 148 0.42 11.91 3.55
N ILE A 149 -0.69 12.55 3.22
CA ILE A 149 -2.03 12.10 3.62
C ILE A 149 -2.70 11.47 2.40
N ILE A 150 -3.02 10.18 2.50
CA ILE A 150 -3.56 9.37 1.41
C ILE A 150 -4.89 8.76 1.87
N ASN A 151 -5.86 8.70 0.97
CA ASN A 151 -7.16 8.08 1.23
C ASN A 151 -7.14 6.55 1.01
N VAL A 152 -8.28 5.90 1.21
CA VAL A 152 -8.45 4.44 1.10
C VAL A 152 -8.17 3.92 -0.33
N ILE A 153 -8.40 4.74 -1.36
CA ILE A 153 -8.18 4.37 -2.77
C ILE A 153 -6.77 4.68 -3.26
N GLY A 154 -5.92 5.27 -2.41
CA GLY A 154 -4.53 5.61 -2.73
C GLY A 154 -4.31 7.01 -3.30
N ASP A 155 -5.35 7.84 -3.38
CA ASP A 155 -5.24 9.22 -3.86
C ASP A 155 -4.80 10.18 -2.73
N PRO A 156 -3.88 11.13 -3.02
CA PRO A 156 -3.44 12.11 -2.03
C PRO A 156 -4.52 13.17 -1.77
N ILE A 157 -4.75 13.48 -0.49
CA ILE A 157 -5.72 14.50 -0.04
C ILE A 157 -5.04 15.70 0.64
N ASP A 158 -3.72 15.79 0.54
CA ASP A 158 -2.92 16.81 1.21
C ASP A 158 -2.64 18.06 0.34
N GLU A 159 -3.22 18.16 -0.86
CA GLU A 159 -3.02 19.26 -1.82
C GLU A 159 -1.55 19.49 -2.25
N ARG A 160 -0.64 18.55 -1.95
CA ARG A 160 0.81 18.66 -2.27
C ARG A 160 1.19 18.02 -3.60
N GLY A 161 0.21 17.86 -4.51
CA GLY A 161 0.40 17.21 -5.81
C GLY A 161 0.39 15.68 -5.75
N PRO A 162 0.74 14.98 -6.85
CA PRO A 162 0.72 13.52 -6.89
C PRO A 162 1.80 12.89 -6.00
N VAL A 163 1.59 11.63 -5.59
CA VAL A 163 2.60 10.83 -4.89
C VAL A 163 3.43 10.09 -5.93
N ASN A 164 4.72 10.41 -6.04
CA ASN A 164 5.65 9.74 -6.96
C ASN A 164 6.11 8.40 -6.36
N ALA A 165 5.20 7.43 -6.27
CA ALA A 165 5.53 6.08 -5.84
C ALA A 165 5.96 5.21 -7.03
N GLU A 166 6.99 4.39 -6.82
CA GLU A 166 7.46 3.41 -7.81
C GLU A 166 6.62 2.12 -7.74
N ASP A 167 6.22 1.74 -6.52
CA ASP A 167 5.51 0.50 -6.23
C ASP A 167 4.09 0.73 -5.72
N PHE A 168 3.20 -0.18 -6.09
CA PHE A 168 1.80 -0.22 -5.66
C PHE A 168 1.46 -1.60 -5.08
N ALA A 169 0.94 -1.62 -3.86
CA ALA A 169 0.55 -2.85 -3.16
C ALA A 169 -0.97 -2.98 -3.06
N PRO A 170 -1.55 -4.19 -3.22
CA PRO A 170 -2.97 -4.41 -2.95
C PRO A 170 -3.28 -4.31 -1.45
N ILE A 171 -4.46 -3.81 -1.10
CA ILE A 171 -4.91 -3.74 0.31
C ILE A 171 -5.22 -5.11 0.91
N HIS A 172 -5.61 -6.05 0.04
CA HIS A 172 -5.90 -7.42 0.42
C HIS A 172 -4.66 -8.26 0.20
N ALA A 173 -4.04 -8.67 1.30
CA ALA A 173 -2.88 -9.54 1.31
C ALA A 173 -3.14 -10.71 2.27
N ASP A 174 -2.70 -11.91 1.87
CA ASP A 174 -2.76 -13.07 2.74
C ASP A 174 -1.83 -12.88 3.95
N ALA A 175 -2.20 -13.51 5.06
CA ALA A 175 -1.35 -13.53 6.23
C ALA A 175 -0.01 -14.25 5.94
N PRO A 176 1.10 -13.80 6.54
CA PRO A 176 2.39 -14.46 6.36
C PRO A 176 2.33 -15.92 6.82
N PRO A 177 3.02 -16.84 6.14
CA PRO A 177 3.02 -18.25 6.50
C PRO A 177 3.75 -18.47 7.83
N PHE A 178 3.43 -19.59 8.50
CA PHE A 178 4.02 -19.94 9.79
C PHE A 178 5.55 -20.03 9.76
N THR A 179 6.14 -20.41 8.62
CA THR A 179 7.59 -20.50 8.43
C THR A 179 8.32 -19.16 8.56
N ASP A 180 7.63 -18.06 8.27
CA ASP A 180 8.20 -16.72 8.23
C ASP A 180 7.96 -15.97 9.55
N MET A 181 7.28 -16.61 10.50
CA MET A 181 6.99 -16.03 11.81
C MET A 181 8.23 -16.08 12.69
N ASN A 182 8.75 -14.91 13.07
CA ASN A 182 9.85 -14.82 14.02
C ASN A 182 9.34 -15.02 15.46
N VAL A 183 10.04 -15.83 16.25
CA VAL A 183 9.71 -16.15 17.65
C VAL A 183 10.54 -15.31 18.63
N GLU A 184 11.51 -14.54 18.15
CA GLU A 184 12.35 -13.69 19.00
C GLU A 184 11.53 -12.57 19.68
N GLN A 185 11.48 -12.62 21.01
CA GLN A 185 10.89 -11.57 21.82
C GLN A 185 11.98 -10.56 22.20
N GLN A 186 12.01 -9.43 21.49
CA GLN A 186 12.85 -8.28 21.83
C GLN A 186 11.97 -7.20 22.46
N ILE A 187 12.46 -6.54 23.51
CA ILE A 187 11.74 -5.43 24.15
C ILE A 187 11.95 -4.16 23.31
N LEU A 188 10.88 -3.40 23.10
CA LEU A 188 10.89 -2.05 22.54
C LEU A 188 10.85 -1.05 23.70
N GLU A 189 11.94 -0.35 23.92
CA GLU A 189 12.03 0.72 24.91
C GLU A 189 11.20 1.93 24.44
N THR A 190 10.21 2.33 25.23
CA THR A 190 9.29 3.43 24.86
C THR A 190 9.66 4.78 25.49
N GLY A 191 10.45 4.77 26.56
CA GLY A 191 10.76 5.95 27.36
C GLY A 191 9.63 6.33 28.34
N ILE A 192 8.52 5.61 28.33
CA ILE A 192 7.38 5.84 29.21
C ILE A 192 7.48 4.90 30.41
N LYS A 193 7.84 5.45 31.57
CA LYS A 193 8.10 4.66 32.80
C LYS A 193 7.01 3.64 33.13
N VAL A 194 5.73 4.01 33.03
CA VAL A 194 4.63 3.10 33.36
C VAL A 194 4.52 1.94 32.37
N VAL A 195 4.83 2.18 31.09
CA VAL A 195 4.80 1.16 30.04
C VAL A 195 6.02 0.26 30.19
N ASP A 196 7.22 0.83 30.24
CA ASP A 196 8.46 0.06 30.30
C ASP A 196 8.59 -0.78 31.58
N LEU A 197 8.02 -0.32 32.70
CA LEU A 197 8.07 -1.05 33.97
C LEU A 197 6.97 -2.11 34.12
N LEU A 198 5.72 -1.79 33.76
CA LEU A 198 4.57 -2.66 34.07
C LEU A 198 4.13 -3.52 32.88
N ALA A 199 4.25 -3.01 31.66
CA ALA A 199 3.74 -3.67 30.45
C ALA A 199 4.68 -3.38 29.26
N PRO A 200 5.92 -3.90 29.29
CA PRO A 200 6.93 -3.63 28.26
C PRO A 200 6.43 -4.10 26.89
N TYR A 201 6.65 -3.29 25.86
CA TYR A 201 6.23 -3.60 24.50
C TYR A 201 7.22 -4.55 23.83
N ALA A 202 6.70 -5.56 23.12
CA ALA A 202 7.53 -6.44 22.29
C ALA A 202 7.68 -5.84 20.89
N LYS A 203 8.92 -5.79 20.38
CA LYS A 203 9.23 -5.36 19.01
C LYS A 203 8.59 -6.32 18.00
N GLY A 204 7.82 -5.77 17.06
CA GLY A 204 7.03 -6.58 16.11
C GLY A 204 5.74 -7.16 16.70
N GLY A 205 5.44 -6.88 17.97
CA GLY A 205 4.18 -7.24 18.61
C GLY A 205 3.02 -6.33 18.21
N LYS A 206 1.81 -6.75 18.56
CA LYS A 206 0.59 -5.94 18.43
C LYS A 206 0.26 -5.30 19.77
N ILE A 207 0.09 -3.98 19.80
CA ILE A 207 -0.19 -3.22 21.01
C ILE A 207 -1.60 -2.65 20.91
N GLY A 208 -2.39 -2.80 21.98
CA GLY A 208 -3.74 -2.25 22.09
C GLY A 208 -3.82 -1.16 23.16
N LEU A 209 -4.34 0.02 22.81
CA LEU A 209 -4.59 1.12 23.75
C LEU A 209 -6.09 1.18 24.10
N PHE A 210 -6.47 0.60 25.23
CA PHE A 210 -7.86 0.54 25.69
C PHE A 210 -8.16 1.65 26.69
N GLY A 211 -9.29 2.35 26.49
CA GLY A 211 -9.75 3.37 27.44
C GLY A 211 -10.90 4.22 26.89
N GLY A 212 -11.56 4.97 27.76
CA GLY A 212 -12.72 5.83 27.43
C GLY A 212 -12.38 7.12 26.66
N ALA A 213 -13.34 8.02 26.51
CA ALA A 213 -13.09 9.35 25.95
C ALA A 213 -12.17 10.18 26.87
N CYS A 214 -11.34 11.05 26.30
CA CYS A 214 -10.48 11.99 27.03
C CYS A 214 -9.44 11.38 28.00
N VAL A 215 -9.15 10.08 27.91
CA VAL A 215 -8.12 9.42 28.76
C VAL A 215 -6.68 9.56 28.23
N GLY A 216 -6.45 10.40 27.21
CA GLY A 216 -5.11 10.65 26.68
C GLY A 216 -4.58 9.63 25.67
N LYS A 217 -5.41 8.74 25.08
CA LYS A 217 -4.96 7.76 24.07
C LYS A 217 -4.20 8.39 22.90
N THR A 218 -4.73 9.47 22.34
CA THR A 218 -4.09 10.18 21.23
C THR A 218 -2.76 10.81 21.64
N VAL A 219 -2.69 11.37 22.85
CA VAL A 219 -1.45 11.95 23.39
C VAL A 219 -0.39 10.86 23.57
N LEU A 220 -0.77 9.67 24.06
CA LEU A 220 0.14 8.54 24.16
C LEU A 220 0.65 8.07 22.79
N VAL A 221 -0.20 8.03 21.75
CA VAL A 221 0.25 7.69 20.40
C VAL A 221 1.22 8.73 19.86
N MET A 222 0.94 10.02 20.06
CA MET A 222 1.85 11.10 19.67
C MET A 222 3.21 11.00 20.38
N GLU A 223 3.21 10.70 21.68
CA GLU A 223 4.42 10.51 22.47
C GLU A 223 5.22 9.28 22.01
N LEU A 224 4.53 8.17 21.70
CA LEU A 224 5.18 6.99 21.14
C LEU A 224 5.82 7.26 19.78
N ILE A 225 5.17 8.04 18.92
CA ILE A 225 5.76 8.46 17.64
C ILE A 225 7.01 9.30 17.90
N TYR A 226 6.97 10.27 18.82
CA TYR A 226 8.11 11.13 19.11
C TYR A 226 9.33 10.39 19.68
N ASN A 227 9.13 9.40 20.56
CA ASN A 227 10.23 8.68 21.20
C ASN A 227 10.78 7.50 20.37
N VAL A 228 9.94 6.89 19.50
CA VAL A 228 10.30 5.66 18.77
C VAL A 228 10.61 5.92 17.29
N ALA A 229 9.91 6.85 16.63
CA ALA A 229 10.00 7.07 15.17
C ALA A 229 11.02 8.16 14.80
#